data_AF-A0A3D5N6F6-F1
#
_entry.id   AF-A0A3D5N6F6-F1
#
_cell.length_a   1.000
_cell.length_b   1.000
_cell.length_c   1.000
_cell.angle_alpha   90.00
_cell.angle_beta   90.00
_cell.angle_gamma   90.00
#
_symmetry.space_group_name_H-M   'P 1'
#
loop_
_entity.id
_entity.type
_entity.pdbx_description
1 polymer ?
#
loop_
_entity_poly.entity_id
_entity_poly.type
_entity_poly.pdbx_seq_one_letter_code
_entity_poly.pdbx_strand_id
1 'polypeptide(L)'
;KVAPADLNGGSNILNSLPKEIEFPVTVDFFEFSGISVPDGVSGEQSIGKISYRNGRVYFNDQPLGDDGASAELIEACRQAGFR
;
A
#
# COMPACT_ATOMS: atom_id res chain seq x y z
N LYS A 1 22.13 3.34 -29.97
CA LYS A 1 20.71 3.12 -30.33
C LYS A 1 20.21 1.97 -29.47
N VAL A 2 19.36 2.24 -28.49
CA VAL A 2 18.77 1.20 -27.63
C VAL A 2 17.49 0.74 -28.31
N ALA A 3 17.28 -0.56 -28.42
CA ALA A 3 16.04 -1.10 -28.98
C ALA A 3 14.86 -0.68 -28.06
N PRO A 4 13.70 -0.29 -28.63
CA PRO A 4 12.52 -0.03 -27.82
C PRO A 4 12.14 -1.33 -27.09
N ALA A 5 11.79 -1.22 -25.82
CA ALA A 5 11.28 -2.36 -25.06
C ALA A 5 10.06 -2.94 -25.79
N ASP A 6 10.02 -4.26 -25.93
CA ASP A 6 8.84 -4.97 -26.43
C ASP A 6 7.72 -4.82 -25.41
N LEU A 7 6.77 -3.92 -25.70
CA LEU A 7 5.61 -3.63 -24.84
C LEU A 7 4.44 -4.59 -25.11
N ASN A 8 4.65 -5.75 -25.74
CA ASN A 8 3.65 -6.83 -25.76
C ASN A 8 3.51 -7.55 -24.41
N GLY A 9 3.91 -6.92 -23.31
CA GLY A 9 3.67 -7.35 -21.93
C GLY A 9 2.27 -6.99 -21.42
N GLY A 10 1.27 -6.93 -22.30
CA GLY A 10 -0.12 -6.74 -21.92
C GLY A 10 -0.73 -8.01 -21.34
N SER A 11 -0.10 -8.57 -20.30
CA SER A 11 -0.83 -9.50 -19.44
C SER A 11 -2.02 -8.71 -18.89
N ASN A 12 -3.21 -9.30 -18.91
CA ASN A 12 -4.43 -8.70 -18.40
C ASN A 12 -4.32 -8.66 -16.86
N ILE A 13 -3.34 -7.94 -16.33
CA ILE A 13 -3.00 -7.87 -14.91
C ILE A 13 -4.25 -7.48 -14.13
N LEU A 14 -5.09 -6.63 -14.71
CA LEU A 14 -6.40 -6.24 -14.17
C LEU A 14 -7.33 -7.44 -13.91
N ASN A 15 -7.30 -8.50 -14.74
CA ASN A 15 -8.10 -9.71 -14.55
C ASN A 15 -7.44 -10.74 -13.62
N SER A 16 -6.16 -10.57 -13.30
CA SER A 16 -5.39 -11.46 -12.42
C SER A 16 -4.90 -10.77 -11.14
N LEU A 17 -5.37 -9.55 -10.86
CA LEU A 17 -5.05 -8.87 -9.63
C LEU A 17 -5.61 -9.71 -8.47
N PRO A 18 -4.78 -10.08 -7.49
CA PRO A 18 -5.24 -10.86 -6.36
C PRO A 18 -6.31 -10.07 -5.60
N LYS A 19 -7.34 -10.76 -5.16
CA LYS A 19 -8.46 -10.16 -4.39
C LYS A 19 -8.00 -9.60 -3.05
N GLU A 20 -6.85 -10.07 -2.58
CA GLU A 20 -6.19 -9.67 -1.36
C GLU A 20 -4.70 -9.50 -1.61
N ILE A 21 -4.15 -8.39 -1.15
CA ILE A 21 -2.71 -8.16 -1.10
C ILE A 21 -2.35 -7.93 0.36
N GLU A 22 -1.29 -8.58 0.83
CA GLU A 22 -0.83 -8.51 2.20
C GLU A 22 0.66 -8.17 2.23
N PHE A 23 1.03 -7.22 3.09
CA PHE A 23 2.41 -6.84 3.31
C PHE A 23 2.66 -6.73 4.83
N PRO A 24 3.77 -7.31 5.33
CA PRO A 24 4.20 -7.03 6.68
C PRO A 24 4.62 -5.55 6.78
N VAL A 25 4.32 -4.94 7.93
CA VAL A 25 4.79 -3.60 8.25
C VAL A 25 5.97 -3.74 9.20
N THR A 26 7.15 -3.33 8.73
CA THR A 26 8.40 -3.44 9.48
C THR A 26 8.75 -2.15 10.22
N VAL A 27 9.73 -2.25 11.12
CA VAL A 27 10.35 -1.07 11.77
C VAL A 27 10.87 -0.08 10.73
N ASP A 28 11.57 -0.54 9.71
CA ASP A 28 12.10 0.31 8.64
C ASP A 28 11.01 1.13 7.92
N PHE A 29 9.80 0.56 7.76
CA PHE A 29 8.68 1.29 7.18
C PHE A 29 8.20 2.42 8.11
N PHE A 30 8.15 2.19 9.42
CA PHE A 30 7.79 3.23 10.39
C PHE A 30 8.81 4.36 10.38
N GLU A 31 10.10 4.03 10.40
CA GLU A 31 11.18 5.01 10.31
C GLU A 31 11.12 5.82 9.01
N PHE A 32 10.94 5.15 7.87
CA PHE A 32 10.82 5.81 6.57
C PHE A 32 9.59 6.72 6.47
N SER A 33 8.46 6.30 7.05
CA SER A 33 7.20 7.06 7.03
C SER A 33 7.14 8.19 8.06
N GLY A 34 8.15 8.33 8.93
CA GLY A 34 8.17 9.31 10.00
C GLY A 34 7.19 8.98 11.15
N ILE A 35 6.69 7.75 11.21
CA ILE A 35 5.83 7.26 12.29
C ILE A 35 6.73 6.81 13.44
N SER A 36 6.39 7.22 14.67
CA SER A 36 7.12 6.79 15.86
C SER A 36 7.04 5.27 16.05
N VAL A 37 8.19 4.62 16.18
CA VAL A 37 8.28 3.19 16.50
C VAL A 37 7.83 2.98 17.95
N PRO A 38 6.96 2.00 18.24
CA PRO A 38 6.56 1.69 19.61
C PRO A 38 7.75 1.29 20.50
N ASP A 39 7.71 1.68 21.77
CA ASP A 39 8.75 1.35 22.73
C ASP A 39 8.96 -0.17 22.83
N GLY A 40 10.23 -0.60 22.83
CA GLY A 40 10.61 -2.01 22.95
C GLY A 40 10.65 -2.79 21.63
N VAL A 41 10.31 -2.17 20.50
CA VAL A 41 10.48 -2.76 19.17
C VAL A 41 11.85 -2.36 18.59
N SER A 42 12.65 -3.32 18.14
CA SER A 42 13.95 -3.07 17.51
C SER A 42 14.29 -4.12 16.45
N GLY A 43 15.14 -3.76 15.47
CA GLY A 43 15.59 -4.64 14.38
C GLY A 43 14.55 -4.86 13.27
N GLU A 44 14.73 -5.90 12.44
CA GLU A 44 13.86 -6.24 11.29
C GLU A 44 12.48 -6.80 11.69
N GLN A 45 11.99 -6.49 12.88
CA GLN A 45 10.75 -7.05 13.39
C GLN A 45 9.53 -6.46 12.66
N SER A 46 8.56 -7.33 12.39
CA SER A 46 7.25 -6.91 11.90
C SER A 46 6.45 -6.30 13.05
N ILE A 47 6.06 -5.03 12.90
CA ILE A 47 5.18 -4.28 13.82
C ILE A 47 3.72 -4.67 13.60
N GLY A 48 3.37 -5.04 12.38
CA GLY A 48 2.00 -5.38 12.03
C GLY A 48 1.86 -5.77 10.58
N LYS A 49 0.65 -5.64 10.06
CA LYS A 49 0.31 -6.12 8.73
C LYS A 49 -0.70 -5.20 8.08
N ILE A 50 -0.39 -4.77 6.86
CA ILE A 50 -1.35 -4.10 6.00
C ILE A 50 -1.94 -5.13 5.06
N SER A 51 -3.27 -5.18 4.98
CA SER A 51 -3.97 -5.91 3.93
C SER A 51 -4.88 -4.99 3.13
N TYR A 52 -4.92 -5.21 1.82
CA TYR A 52 -5.89 -4.59 0.92
C TYR A 52 -6.85 -5.68 0.46
N ARG A 53 -8.13 -5.54 0.80
CA ARG A 53 -9.18 -6.50 0.46
C ARG A 53 -10.35 -5.74 -0.15
N ASN A 54 -10.70 -6.06 -1.41
CA ASN A 54 -11.88 -5.52 -2.08
C ASN A 54 -12.02 -3.98 -1.99
N GLY A 55 -10.95 -3.22 -2.20
CA GLY A 55 -11.02 -1.75 -2.14
C GLY A 55 -10.78 -1.14 -0.76
N ARG A 56 -10.63 -1.95 0.29
CA ARG A 56 -10.46 -1.46 1.66
C ARG A 56 -9.10 -1.87 2.23
N VAL A 57 -8.45 -0.92 2.89
CA VAL A 57 -7.17 -1.12 3.57
C VAL A 57 -7.42 -1.43 5.04
N TYR A 58 -6.64 -2.35 5.59
CA TYR A 58 -6.68 -2.77 6.99
C TYR A 58 -5.29 -2.77 7.58
N PHE A 59 -5.18 -2.42 8.86
CA PHE A 59 -3.98 -2.63 9.67
C PHE A 59 -4.33 -3.60 10.80
N ASN A 60 -3.63 -4.72 10.89
CA ASN A 60 -3.93 -5.80 11.85
C ASN A 60 -5.43 -6.16 11.87
N ASP A 61 -6.01 -6.34 10.68
CA ASP A 61 -7.43 -6.62 10.43
C ASP A 61 -8.43 -5.53 10.83
N GLN A 62 -7.97 -4.42 11.41
CA GLN A 62 -8.79 -3.25 11.67
C GLN A 62 -8.80 -2.33 10.44
N PRO A 63 -9.97 -1.88 9.95
CA PRO A 63 -10.02 -1.00 8.79
C PRO A 63 -9.29 0.32 9.08
N LEU A 64 -8.44 0.74 8.15
CA LEU A 64 -7.80 2.06 8.19
C LEU A 64 -8.69 3.10 7.51
N GLY A 65 -8.84 4.25 8.16
CA GLY A 65 -9.72 5.33 7.73
C GLY A 65 -11.20 5.09 8.06
N ASP A 66 -11.99 6.15 8.00
CA ASP A 66 -13.44 6.08 7.86
C ASP A 66 -13.86 6.34 6.41
N ASP A 67 -15.09 6.01 6.05
CA ASP A 67 -15.60 6.19 4.68
C ASP A 67 -15.59 7.68 4.24
N GLY A 68 -15.47 8.63 5.18
CA GLY A 68 -15.34 10.07 4.94
C GLY A 68 -13.90 10.57 4.76
N ALA A 69 -12.94 10.08 5.54
CA ALA A 69 -11.52 10.43 5.50
C ALA A 69 -10.83 9.95 4.21
N SER A 70 -11.40 8.91 3.60
CA SER A 70 -10.94 8.38 2.31
C SER A 70 -11.18 9.38 1.17
N ALA A 71 -12.22 10.22 1.24
CA ALA A 71 -12.59 11.11 0.15
C ALA A 71 -11.56 12.23 -0.07
N GLU A 72 -11.07 12.85 1.02
CA GLU A 72 -10.04 13.90 0.94
C GLU A 72 -8.71 13.34 0.45
N LEU A 73 -8.33 12.14 0.89
CA LEU A 73 -7.12 11.45 0.43
C LEU A 73 -7.21 11.05 -1.05
N ILE A 74 -8.36 10.50 -1.47
CA ILE A 74 -8.62 10.16 -2.89
C ILE A 74 -8.55 11.41 -3.75
N GLU A 75 -9.13 12.52 -3.29
CA GLU A 75 -9.10 13.79 -4.03
C GLU A 75 -7.69 14.37 -4.11
N ALA A 76 -6.92 14.31 -3.02
CA ALA A 76 -5.51 14.69 -3.03
C ALA A 76 -4.68 13.84 -4.01
N CYS A 77 -4.91 12.51 -4.06
CA CYS A 77 -4.26 11.63 -5.03
C CYS A 77 -4.62 11.98 -6.48
N ARG A 78 -5.88 12.34 -6.76
CA ARG A 78 -6.31 12.83 -8.08
C ARG A 78 -5.65 14.15 -8.46
N GLN A 79 -5.55 15.09 -7.53
CA GLN A 79 -4.86 16.36 -7.75
C GLN A 79 -3.36 16.16 -8.02
N ALA A 80 -2.75 15.14 -7.39
CA ALA A 80 -1.38 14.73 -7.67
C ALA A 80 -1.21 13.96 -9.00
N GLY A 81 -2.29 13.70 -9.74
CA GLY A 81 -2.26 13.08 -11.07
C GLY A 81 -2.34 11.55 -11.09
N PHE A 82 -2.60 10.91 -9.95
CA PHE A 82 -2.86 9.48 -9.88
C PHE A 82 -4.33 9.19 -10.22
N ARG A 83 -4.57 8.22 -11.10
CA ARG A 83 -5.91 7.83 -11.59
C ARG A 83 -6.23 6.39 -11.24
#